data_AF-A0A3E1NSX4-F1
#
_entry.id   AF-A0A3E1NSX4-F1
#
_cell.length_a   1.000
_cell.length_b   1.000
_cell.length_c   1.000
_cell.angle_alpha   90.00
_cell.angle_beta   90.00
_cell.angle_gamma   90.00
#
_symmetry.space_group_name_H-M   'P 1'
#
loop_
_entity.id
_entity.type
_entity.pdbx_description
1 polymer ?
#
loop_
_entity_poly.entity_id
_entity_poly.type
_entity_poly.pdbx_seq_one_letter_code
_entity_poly.pdbx_strand_id
1 'polypeptide(L)'
;MSASIVIDNDISRLTGLMFTAPDQFFDQTKKFAATLTPDDLSLLRSRLHANLPVPENVDKAQLGLTGWLSASQYTIFEVIYHMGIPAVPMLKEIAFGEYDWIQANALDLLTRFYMDGKLPVEIIDEIDSNLGDMRYESHLYYAQHLIALRRKDQRYEAQVIQRIKNQDLHDAIKEIMDVK
;
A
#
# COMPACT_ATOMS: atom_id res chain seq x y z
N MET A 1 9.78 -4.29 27.46
CA MET A 1 8.61 -4.08 26.58
C MET A 1 8.59 -5.19 25.55
N SER A 2 7.44 -5.77 25.24
CA SER A 2 7.35 -6.77 24.16
C SER A 2 7.61 -6.09 22.82
N ALA A 3 8.21 -6.80 21.86
CA ALA A 3 8.47 -6.29 20.51
C ALA A 3 7.19 -5.73 19.84
N SER A 4 6.04 -6.32 20.15
CA SER A 4 4.72 -5.86 19.72
C SER A 4 4.38 -4.43 20.15
N ILE A 5 4.69 -4.03 21.39
CA ILE A 5 4.37 -2.68 21.88
C ILE A 5 5.27 -1.63 21.20
N VAL A 6 6.50 -2.01 20.88
CA VAL A 6 7.44 -1.11 20.19
C VAL A 6 6.95 -0.82 18.77
N ILE A 7 6.61 -1.86 18.00
CA ILE A 7 6.09 -1.71 16.64
C ILE A 7 4.79 -0.89 16.61
N ASP A 8 3.87 -1.12 17.55
CA ASP A 8 2.61 -0.37 17.60
C ASP A 8 2.85 1.14 17.81
N ASN A 9 3.73 1.49 18.74
CA ASN A 9 4.09 2.88 19.01
C ASN A 9 4.83 3.52 17.83
N ASP A 10 5.74 2.79 17.18
CA ASP A 10 6.47 3.30 16.03
C ASP A 10 5.58 3.50 14.81
N ILE A 11 4.69 2.56 14.49
CA ILE A 11 3.72 2.75 13.41
C ILE A 11 2.83 3.95 13.71
N SER A 12 2.27 4.07 14.93
CA SER A 12 1.47 5.25 15.31
C SER A 12 2.23 6.56 15.15
N ARG A 13 3.49 6.60 15.58
CA ARG A 13 4.36 7.77 15.43
C ARG A 13 4.59 8.11 13.95
N LEU A 14 4.92 7.10 13.13
CA LEU A 14 5.15 7.26 11.69
C LEU A 14 3.89 7.73 10.96
N THR A 15 2.73 7.14 11.27
CA THR A 15 1.43 7.57 10.73
C THR A 15 1.16 9.03 11.09
N GLY A 16 1.48 9.46 12.31
CA GLY A 16 1.35 10.85 12.75
C GLY A 16 2.18 11.84 11.92
N LEU A 17 3.32 11.41 11.37
CA LEU A 17 4.15 12.26 10.50
C LEU A 17 3.42 12.63 9.21
N MET A 18 2.54 11.78 8.69
CA MET A 18 1.74 12.10 7.48
C MET A 18 0.88 13.35 7.66
N PHE A 19 0.53 13.70 8.91
CA PHE A 19 -0.32 14.84 9.23
C PHE A 19 0.47 16.03 9.79
N THR A 20 1.64 15.77 10.38
CA THR A 20 2.38 16.78 11.15
C THR A 20 3.71 17.20 10.53
N ALA A 21 4.38 16.28 9.82
CA ALA A 21 5.63 16.52 9.10
C ALA A 21 5.75 15.57 7.87
N PRO A 22 4.93 15.77 6.82
CA PRO A 22 4.88 14.86 5.67
C PRO A 22 6.21 14.72 4.93
N ASP A 23 7.07 15.74 4.98
CA ASP A 23 8.41 15.76 4.43
C ASP A 23 9.35 14.73 5.10
N GLN A 24 9.08 14.38 6.36
CA GLN A 24 9.89 13.41 7.10
C GLN A 24 9.38 11.97 6.97
N PHE A 25 8.14 11.77 6.48
CA PHE A 25 7.46 10.48 6.52
C PHE A 25 8.28 9.37 5.85
N PHE A 26 8.64 9.53 4.57
CA PHE A 26 9.34 8.50 3.79
C PHE A 26 10.73 8.17 4.35
N ASP A 27 11.48 9.17 4.81
CA ASP A 27 12.80 8.93 5.38
C ASP A 27 12.71 8.17 6.72
N GLN A 28 11.67 8.45 7.52
CA GLN A 28 11.48 7.80 8.81
C GLN A 28 10.92 6.38 8.67
N THR A 29 9.99 6.12 7.74
CA THR A 29 9.52 4.76 7.45
C THR A 29 10.66 3.88 6.96
N LYS A 30 11.52 4.39 6.08
CA LYS A 30 12.72 3.68 5.60
C LYS A 30 13.69 3.33 6.73
N LYS A 31 13.99 4.29 7.63
CA LYS A 31 14.86 4.05 8.79
C LYS A 31 14.29 2.99 9.72
N PHE A 32 12.99 3.05 9.98
CA PHE A 32 12.32 2.07 10.82
C PHE A 32 12.32 0.67 10.19
N ALA A 33 11.98 0.56 8.89
CA ALA A 33 12.02 -0.70 8.16
C ALA A 33 13.41 -1.36 8.19
N ALA A 34 14.49 -0.58 8.19
CA ALA A 34 15.86 -1.09 8.30
C ALA A 34 16.19 -1.73 9.67
N THR A 35 15.36 -1.51 10.70
CA THR A 35 15.49 -2.17 12.01
C THR A 35 14.69 -3.47 12.13
N LEU A 36 13.86 -3.77 11.13
CA LEU A 36 13.00 -4.95 11.11
C LEU A 36 13.63 -6.10 10.34
N THR A 37 13.13 -7.30 10.61
CA THR A 37 13.52 -8.55 9.96
C THR A 37 12.31 -9.17 9.26
N PRO A 38 12.50 -10.13 8.33
CA PRO A 38 11.38 -10.83 7.71
C PRO A 38 10.40 -11.48 8.70
N ASP A 39 10.85 -11.86 9.90
CA ASP A 39 10.00 -12.46 10.94
C ASP A 39 8.94 -11.46 11.46
N ASP A 40 9.21 -10.16 11.36
CA ASP A 40 8.30 -9.08 11.77
C ASP A 40 7.13 -8.87 10.79
N LEU A 41 7.18 -9.43 9.58
CA LEU A 41 6.10 -9.32 8.59
C LEU A 41 4.78 -9.87 9.11
N SER A 42 4.82 -10.97 9.86
CA SER A 42 3.63 -11.58 10.46
C SER A 42 2.94 -10.63 11.44
N LEU A 43 3.73 -9.91 12.23
CA LEU A 43 3.25 -8.92 13.18
C LEU A 43 2.70 -7.70 12.44
N LEU A 44 3.43 -7.16 11.45
CA LEU A 44 2.95 -6.04 10.62
C LEU A 44 1.62 -6.37 9.93
N ARG A 45 1.46 -7.58 9.37
CA ARG A 45 0.20 -8.02 8.78
C ARG A 45 -0.95 -8.00 9.79
N SER A 46 -0.71 -8.47 11.00
CA SER A 46 -1.74 -8.45 12.06
C SER A 46 -2.19 -7.03 12.44
N ARG A 47 -1.40 -6.01 12.09
CA ARG A 47 -1.69 -4.59 12.38
C ARG A 47 -2.42 -3.85 11.28
N LEU A 48 -2.59 -4.44 10.10
CA LEU A 48 -3.35 -3.83 9.00
C LEU A 48 -4.83 -3.55 9.36
N HIS A 49 -5.38 -4.23 10.37
CA HIS A 49 -6.74 -4.04 10.86
C HIS A 49 -6.80 -3.63 12.34
N ALA A 50 -5.64 -3.35 12.94
CA ALA A 50 -5.57 -3.00 14.36
C ALA A 50 -5.94 -1.53 14.58
N ASN A 51 -6.60 -1.27 15.72
CA ASN A 51 -6.87 0.09 16.17
C ASN A 51 -5.64 0.64 16.90
N LEU A 52 -4.68 1.18 16.12
CA LEU A 52 -3.46 1.76 16.66
C LEU A 52 -3.73 3.10 17.36
N PRO A 53 -2.99 3.45 18.43
CA PRO A 53 -3.22 4.68 19.16
C PRO A 53 -2.93 5.91 18.29
N VAL A 54 -3.79 6.94 18.38
CA VAL A 54 -3.54 8.24 17.74
C VAL A 54 -2.60 9.06 18.63
N PRO A 55 -1.44 9.51 18.15
CA PRO A 55 -0.55 10.40 18.90
C PRO A 55 -1.24 11.72 19.29
N GLU A 56 -0.88 12.28 20.45
CA GLU A 56 -1.51 13.50 20.99
C GLU A 56 -1.35 14.73 20.09
N ASN A 57 -0.29 14.77 19.30
CA ASN A 57 0.01 15.87 18.38
C ASN A 57 -0.76 15.80 17.05
N VAL A 58 -1.58 14.76 16.82
CA VAL A 58 -2.43 14.63 15.64
C VAL A 58 -3.82 15.18 15.96
N ASP A 59 -4.27 16.15 15.16
CA ASP A 59 -5.61 16.70 15.27
C ASP A 59 -6.65 15.67 14.80
N LYS A 60 -7.40 15.10 15.75
CA LYS A 60 -8.42 14.10 15.48
C LYS A 60 -9.56 14.61 14.61
N ALA A 61 -9.81 15.92 14.57
CA ALA A 61 -10.83 16.50 13.71
C ALA A 61 -10.49 16.34 12.21
N GLN A 62 -9.20 16.20 11.87
CA GLN A 62 -8.72 16.07 10.49
C GLN A 62 -8.77 14.64 9.95
N LEU A 63 -8.97 13.64 10.82
CA LEU A 63 -8.84 12.23 10.48
C LEU A 63 -10.10 11.64 9.82
N GLY A 64 -11.26 12.28 9.94
CA GLY A 64 -12.53 11.67 9.53
C GLY A 64 -12.84 10.35 10.28
N LEU A 65 -13.84 9.60 9.81
CA LEU A 65 -14.30 8.37 10.48
C LEU A 65 -13.31 7.20 10.37
N THR A 66 -12.62 7.08 9.25
CA THR A 66 -11.72 5.94 8.95
C THR A 66 -10.29 6.36 8.61
N GLY A 67 -9.99 7.65 8.53
CA GLY A 67 -8.71 8.12 7.98
C GLY A 67 -7.50 7.74 8.83
N TRP A 68 -7.66 7.57 10.15
CA TRP A 68 -6.56 7.05 10.98
C TRP A 68 -6.17 5.61 10.62
N LEU A 69 -7.16 4.75 10.41
CA LEU A 69 -6.93 3.36 10.05
C LEU A 69 -6.32 3.26 8.66
N SER A 70 -6.85 4.01 7.69
CA SER A 70 -6.30 4.05 6.33
C SER A 70 -4.87 4.62 6.29
N ALA A 71 -4.57 5.66 7.08
CA ALA A 71 -3.21 6.19 7.20
C ALA A 71 -2.25 5.19 7.88
N SER A 72 -2.75 4.44 8.88
CA SER A 72 -1.99 3.38 9.53
C SER A 72 -1.68 2.23 8.57
N GLN A 73 -2.67 1.79 7.79
CA GLN A 73 -2.49 0.79 6.74
C GLN A 73 -1.44 1.25 5.72
N TYR A 74 -1.57 2.48 5.22
CA TYR A 74 -0.60 3.06 4.28
C TYR A 74 0.81 3.07 4.87
N THR A 75 0.95 3.47 6.14
CA THR A 75 2.24 3.47 6.85
C THR A 75 2.83 2.08 6.97
N ILE A 76 2.02 1.09 7.33
CA ILE A 76 2.46 -0.32 7.41
C ILE A 76 2.92 -0.81 6.03
N PHE A 77 2.16 -0.53 4.97
CA PHE A 77 2.57 -0.88 3.61
C PHE A 77 3.86 -0.18 3.19
N GLU A 78 4.06 1.10 3.52
CA GLU A 78 5.33 1.78 3.20
C GLU A 78 6.52 1.17 3.95
N VAL A 79 6.34 0.75 5.20
CA VAL A 79 7.35 -0.02 5.95
C VAL A 79 7.63 -1.36 5.26
N ILE A 80 6.58 -2.12 4.90
CA ILE A 80 6.70 -3.41 4.20
C ILE A 80 7.44 -3.25 2.87
N TYR A 81 7.16 -2.20 2.10
CA TYR A 81 7.85 -1.90 0.85
C TYR A 81 9.36 -1.73 1.06
N HIS A 82 9.76 -1.05 2.14
CA HIS A 82 11.17 -0.87 2.49
C HIS A 82 11.84 -2.13 3.06
N MET A 83 11.07 -3.10 3.57
CA MET A 83 11.59 -4.43 3.93
C MET A 83 11.96 -5.27 2.70
N GLY A 84 11.45 -4.91 1.50
CA GLY A 84 11.90 -5.44 0.22
C GLY A 84 11.29 -6.80 -0.17
N ILE A 85 12.02 -7.55 -1.01
CA ILE A 85 11.57 -8.82 -1.60
C ILE A 85 11.01 -9.87 -0.62
N PRO A 86 11.53 -10.02 0.62
CA PRO A 86 10.96 -10.96 1.58
C PRO A 86 9.47 -10.75 1.86
N ALA A 87 8.91 -9.55 1.62
CA ALA A 87 7.50 -9.25 1.79
C ALA A 87 6.60 -9.78 0.67
N VAL A 88 7.14 -10.13 -0.50
CA VAL A 88 6.37 -10.45 -1.71
C VAL A 88 5.38 -11.61 -1.52
N PRO A 89 5.73 -12.74 -0.85
CA PRO A 89 4.77 -13.82 -0.61
C PRO A 89 3.53 -13.34 0.17
N MET A 90 3.74 -12.57 1.24
CA MET A 90 2.65 -11.99 2.03
C MET A 90 1.81 -11.00 1.21
N LEU A 91 2.45 -10.19 0.36
CA LEU A 91 1.73 -9.25 -0.51
C LEU A 91 0.86 -9.96 -1.53
N LYS A 92 1.33 -11.08 -2.10
CA LYS A 92 0.50 -11.92 -2.98
C LYS A 92 -0.68 -12.53 -2.25
N GLU A 93 -0.47 -13.03 -1.03
CA GLU A 93 -1.56 -13.57 -0.21
C GLU A 93 -2.63 -12.51 0.10
N ILE A 94 -2.23 -11.25 0.31
CA ILE A 94 -3.17 -10.15 0.50
C ILE A 94 -3.84 -9.77 -0.83
N ALA A 95 -3.06 -9.59 -1.90
CA ALA A 95 -3.57 -9.11 -3.18
C ALA A 95 -4.52 -10.12 -3.85
N PHE A 96 -4.21 -11.41 -3.80
CA PHE A 96 -4.92 -12.47 -4.52
C PHE A 96 -5.74 -13.38 -3.60
N GLY A 97 -5.77 -13.08 -2.30
CA GLY A 97 -6.57 -13.81 -1.32
C GLY A 97 -8.05 -13.42 -1.35
N GLU A 98 -8.76 -13.77 -0.27
CA GLU A 98 -10.15 -13.33 -0.08
C GLU A 98 -10.27 -11.80 -0.13
N TYR A 99 -11.43 -11.33 -0.59
CA TYR A 99 -11.69 -9.89 -0.72
C TYR A 99 -11.43 -9.15 0.59
N ASP A 100 -10.56 -8.16 0.51
CA ASP A 100 -10.21 -7.25 1.59
C ASP A 100 -9.91 -5.86 1.01
N TRP A 101 -10.27 -4.79 1.73
CA TRP A 101 -10.08 -3.41 1.29
C TRP A 101 -8.61 -3.01 1.06
N ILE A 102 -7.67 -3.83 1.54
CA ILE A 102 -6.21 -3.61 1.41
C ILE A 102 -5.61 -4.34 0.19
N GLN A 103 -6.42 -5.07 -0.59
CA GLN A 103 -5.96 -5.72 -1.84
C GLN A 103 -5.28 -4.71 -2.77
N ALA A 104 -5.89 -3.54 -2.95
CA ALA A 104 -5.34 -2.48 -3.80
C ALA A 104 -3.97 -1.96 -3.32
N ASN A 105 -3.76 -1.86 -2.01
CA ASN A 105 -2.46 -1.45 -1.46
C ASN A 105 -1.38 -2.51 -1.72
N ALA A 106 -1.74 -3.79 -1.63
CA ALA A 106 -0.80 -4.87 -1.94
C ALA A 106 -0.46 -4.89 -3.45
N LEU A 107 -1.45 -4.68 -4.32
CA LEU A 107 -1.25 -4.53 -5.78
C LEU A 107 -0.34 -3.34 -6.13
N ASP A 108 -0.52 -2.20 -5.45
CA ASP A 108 0.37 -1.03 -5.58
C ASP A 108 1.82 -1.41 -5.27
N LEU A 109 2.08 -2.09 -4.15
CA LEU A 109 3.43 -2.49 -3.78
C LEU A 109 4.07 -3.48 -4.76
N LEU A 110 3.32 -4.49 -5.21
CA LEU A 110 3.82 -5.43 -6.23
C LEU A 110 4.20 -4.69 -7.52
N THR A 111 3.40 -3.70 -7.91
CA THR A 111 3.67 -2.84 -9.06
C THR A 111 4.91 -1.96 -8.86
N ARG A 112 5.06 -1.34 -7.68
CA ARG A 112 6.25 -0.55 -7.33
C ARG A 112 7.51 -1.42 -7.35
N PHE A 113 7.44 -2.65 -6.84
CA PHE A 113 8.57 -3.57 -6.90
C PHE A 113 8.95 -3.96 -8.32
N TYR A 114 7.98 -4.17 -9.21
CA TYR A 114 8.24 -4.35 -10.64
C TYR A 114 8.90 -3.11 -11.27
N MET A 115 8.36 -1.93 -11.01
CA MET A 115 8.88 -0.67 -11.56
C MET A 115 10.29 -0.32 -11.07
N ASP A 116 10.67 -0.79 -9.88
CA ASP A 116 12.03 -0.72 -9.34
C ASP A 116 12.98 -1.78 -9.94
N GLY A 117 12.50 -2.68 -10.78
CA GLY A 117 13.28 -3.81 -11.33
C GLY A 117 13.57 -4.91 -10.31
N LYS A 118 12.82 -4.97 -9.20
CA LYS A 118 12.99 -5.99 -8.16
C LYS A 118 12.16 -7.24 -8.43
N LEU A 119 11.05 -7.09 -9.13
CA LEU A 119 10.21 -8.21 -9.60
C LEU A 119 10.26 -8.31 -11.12
N PRO A 120 10.17 -9.53 -11.66
CA PRO A 120 10.17 -9.74 -13.09
C PRO A 120 8.77 -9.43 -13.64
N VAL A 121 8.63 -9.35 -14.96
CA VAL A 121 7.41 -8.88 -15.63
C VAL A 121 6.19 -9.75 -15.39
N GLU A 122 6.41 -11.03 -15.06
CA GLU A 122 5.39 -12.02 -14.75
C GLU A 122 4.49 -11.59 -13.60
N ILE A 123 4.95 -10.71 -12.70
CA ILE A 123 4.09 -10.18 -11.63
C ILE A 123 2.93 -9.34 -12.20
N ILE A 124 3.15 -8.61 -13.30
CA ILE A 124 2.08 -7.83 -13.95
C ILE A 124 1.09 -8.76 -14.63
N ASP A 125 1.59 -9.82 -15.26
CA ASP A 125 0.75 -10.83 -15.91
C ASP A 125 -0.09 -11.59 -14.86
N GLU A 126 0.48 -11.86 -13.68
CA GLU A 126 -0.23 -12.47 -12.54
C GLU A 126 -1.27 -11.52 -11.93
N ILE A 127 -0.98 -10.22 -11.81
CA ILE A 127 -1.96 -9.21 -11.41
C ILE A 127 -3.14 -9.23 -12.40
N ASP A 128 -2.88 -9.14 -13.71
CA ASP A 128 -3.90 -9.13 -14.76
C ASP A 128 -4.82 -10.36 -14.67
N SER A 129 -4.24 -11.55 -14.46
CA SER A 129 -5.03 -12.78 -14.36
C SER A 129 -5.93 -12.86 -13.13
N ASN A 130 -5.59 -12.18 -12.03
CA ASN A 130 -6.37 -12.20 -10.80
C ASN A 130 -7.39 -11.06 -10.70
N LEU A 131 -7.24 -9.99 -11.48
CA LEU A 131 -8.17 -8.85 -11.43
C LEU A 131 -9.61 -9.27 -11.75
N GLY A 132 -9.82 -10.23 -12.66
CA GLY A 132 -11.15 -10.69 -13.05
C GLY A 132 -11.98 -11.30 -11.91
N ASP A 133 -11.35 -11.77 -10.85
CA ASP A 133 -12.02 -12.33 -9.66
C ASP A 133 -12.22 -11.30 -8.54
N MET A 134 -11.67 -10.08 -8.69
CA MET A 134 -11.75 -9.03 -7.70
C MET A 134 -13.06 -8.24 -7.83
N ARG A 135 -13.50 -7.64 -6.72
CA ARG A 135 -14.63 -6.71 -6.75
C ARG A 135 -14.25 -5.41 -7.46
N TYR A 136 -15.24 -4.74 -8.05
CA TYR A 136 -15.03 -3.47 -8.76
C TYR A 136 -14.40 -2.40 -7.86
N GLU A 137 -14.72 -2.39 -6.56
CA GLU A 137 -14.09 -1.46 -5.60
C GLU A 137 -12.57 -1.62 -5.53
N SER A 138 -12.05 -2.86 -5.61
CA SER A 138 -10.60 -3.10 -5.66
C SER A 138 -9.98 -2.49 -6.92
N HIS A 139 -10.70 -2.51 -8.04
CA HIS A 139 -10.28 -1.87 -9.29
C HIS A 139 -10.23 -0.34 -9.15
N LEU A 140 -11.25 0.27 -8.53
CA LEU A 140 -11.27 1.71 -8.26
C LEU A 140 -10.08 2.15 -7.39
N TYR A 141 -9.84 1.46 -6.27
CA TYR A 141 -8.71 1.81 -5.40
C TYR A 141 -7.37 1.60 -6.09
N TYR A 142 -7.18 0.49 -6.81
CA TYR A 142 -5.94 0.24 -7.52
C TYR A 142 -5.72 1.25 -8.67
N ALA A 143 -6.78 1.62 -9.40
CA ALA A 143 -6.74 2.66 -10.40
C ALA A 143 -6.31 4.02 -9.81
N GLN A 144 -6.81 4.39 -8.63
CA GLN A 144 -6.37 5.61 -7.93
C GLN A 144 -4.86 5.60 -7.67
N HIS A 145 -4.31 4.47 -7.21
CA HIS A 145 -2.87 4.31 -7.01
C HIS A 145 -2.10 4.45 -8.34
N LEU A 146 -2.50 3.72 -9.38
CA LEU A 146 -1.84 3.77 -10.69
C LEU A 146 -1.86 5.18 -11.31
N ILE A 147 -2.98 5.90 -11.20
CA ILE A 147 -3.08 7.28 -11.67
C ILE A 147 -2.11 8.19 -10.90
N ALA A 148 -2.04 8.03 -9.56
CA ALA A 148 -1.13 8.82 -8.74
C ALA A 148 0.35 8.52 -9.05
N LEU A 149 0.69 7.25 -9.26
CA LEU A 149 2.04 6.81 -9.65
C LEU A 149 2.41 7.33 -11.03
N ARG A 150 1.52 7.21 -12.02
CA ARG A 150 1.73 7.72 -13.38
C ARG A 150 2.00 9.22 -13.40
N ARG A 151 1.32 10.00 -12.55
CA ARG A 151 1.59 11.45 -12.43
C ARG A 151 3.02 11.75 -11.99
N LYS A 152 3.62 10.87 -11.17
CA LYS A 152 5.01 11.00 -10.70
C LYS A 152 6.01 10.40 -11.67
N ASP A 153 5.67 9.29 -12.31
CA ASP A 153 6.50 8.56 -13.26
C ASP A 153 5.66 8.06 -14.45
N GLN A 154 5.83 8.69 -15.61
CA GLN A 154 5.09 8.37 -16.82
C GLN A 154 5.33 6.95 -17.34
N ARG A 155 6.39 6.26 -16.90
CA ARG A 155 6.68 4.88 -17.32
C ARG A 155 5.59 3.91 -16.89
N TYR A 156 4.84 4.20 -15.82
CA TYR A 156 3.70 3.39 -15.36
C TYR A 156 2.61 3.22 -16.44
N GLU A 157 2.44 4.22 -17.32
CA GLU A 157 1.49 4.16 -18.42
C GLU A 157 1.80 2.96 -19.34
N ALA A 158 3.03 2.91 -19.87
CA ALA A 158 3.42 1.89 -20.84
C ALA A 158 3.80 0.54 -20.19
N GLN A 159 4.39 0.56 -18.99
CA GLN A 159 4.94 -0.65 -18.38
C GLN A 159 3.93 -1.42 -17.53
N VAL A 160 2.87 -0.77 -17.06
CA VAL A 160 1.86 -1.37 -16.17
C VAL A 160 0.47 -1.20 -16.74
N ILE A 161 -0.02 0.04 -16.87
CA ILE A 161 -1.43 0.32 -17.20
C ILE A 161 -1.82 -0.29 -18.55
N GLN A 162 -1.05 -0.01 -19.61
CA GLN A 162 -1.30 -0.54 -20.95
C GLN A 162 -1.02 -2.04 -21.09
N ARG A 163 -0.27 -2.63 -20.15
CA ARG A 163 0.05 -4.06 -20.15
C ARG A 163 -1.09 -4.90 -19.57
N ILE A 164 -1.73 -4.40 -18.52
CA ILE A 164 -2.91 -5.03 -17.92
C ILE A 164 -4.06 -4.96 -18.94
N LYS A 165 -4.72 -6.10 -19.20
CA LYS A 165 -5.80 -6.22 -20.19
C LYS A 165 -7.18 -6.23 -19.57
N ASN A 166 -7.28 -6.43 -18.25
CA ASN A 166 -8.53 -6.43 -17.52
C ASN A 166 -9.35 -5.15 -17.78
N GLN A 167 -10.55 -5.30 -18.33
CA GLN A 167 -11.39 -4.18 -18.75
C GLN A 167 -11.95 -3.39 -17.56
N ASP A 168 -12.30 -4.06 -16.46
CA ASP A 168 -12.85 -3.41 -15.26
C ASP A 168 -11.85 -2.41 -14.66
N LEU A 169 -10.54 -2.71 -14.71
CA LEU A 169 -9.50 -1.76 -14.30
C LEU A 169 -9.43 -0.55 -15.24
N HIS A 170 -9.51 -0.75 -16.56
CA HIS A 170 -9.51 0.34 -17.52
C HIS A 170 -10.74 1.24 -17.37
N ASP A 171 -11.89 0.64 -17.11
CA ASP A 171 -13.14 1.36 -16.84
C ASP A 171 -13.02 2.16 -15.55
N ALA A 172 -12.46 1.58 -14.48
CA ALA A 172 -12.18 2.29 -13.23
C ALA A 172 -11.20 3.47 -13.41
N ILE A 173 -10.12 3.28 -14.18
CA ILE A 173 -9.17 4.36 -14.51
C ILE A 173 -9.88 5.50 -15.25
N LYS A 174 -10.69 5.16 -16.25
CA LYS A 174 -11.45 6.14 -17.03
C LYS A 174 -12.45 6.89 -16.15
N GLU A 175 -13.22 6.18 -15.33
CA GLU A 175 -14.18 6.76 -14.38
C GLU A 175 -13.51 7.81 -13.49
N ILE A 176 -12.37 7.47 -12.86
CA ILE A 176 -11.64 8.40 -11.98
C ILE A 176 -11.06 9.59 -12.75
N MET A 177 -10.65 9.40 -14.01
CA MET A 177 -10.10 10.47 -14.83
C MET A 177 -11.17 11.43 -15.38
N ASP A 178 -12.37 10.92 -15.67
CA ASP A 178 -13.50 11.68 -16.24
C ASP A 178 -14.27 12.47 -15.18
N VAL A 179 -14.16 12.12 -13.89
CA VAL A 179 -14.76 12.86 -12.74
C VAL A 179 -13.99 14.17 -12.42
N LYS A 180 -13.41 14.83 -13.43
CA LYS A 180 -12.69 16.11 -13.29
C LYS A 180 -13.50 17.32 -13.75
#